data_AF-A0A8J4UFQ0-F1
#
_entry.id   AF-A0A8J4UFQ0-F1
#
_cell.length_a   1.000
_cell.length_b   1.000
_cell.length_c   1.000
_cell.angle_alpha   90.00
_cell.angle_beta   90.00
_cell.angle_gamma   90.00
#
_symmetry.space_group_name_H-M   'P 1'
#
loop_
_entity.id
_entity.type
_entity.pdbx_description
1 polymer ?
#
loop_
_entity_poly.entity_id
_entity_poly.type
_entity_poly.pdbx_seq_one_letter_code
_entity_poly.pdbx_strand_id
1 'polypeptide(L)'
;AGWKQHRQAVLECLDDLLQELTADTPHTHTGAGGGGSVCERFKVAKEEQQILSVLQDTHSGPRRLALLLDDNFYYHSMRYQVFQLARRRSAGFCQLYLRCPLEVCLHRNRVRGQPVSDDVITEMANRMEPPNSEKNPWEKNSVTVDTTHTVTHTHIQELLQVISSAVENPLSPVQDDSEQREADRQRCACSVLHQVDQVCRRLVSQAMLTAR
;
A
#
# COMPACT_ATOMS: atom_id res chain seq x y z
N ALA A 1 15.95 -5.56 -5.21
CA ALA A 1 14.92 -6.28 -5.98
C ALA A 1 13.99 -7.13 -5.10
N GLY A 2 14.49 -7.80 -4.05
CA GLY A 2 13.68 -8.73 -3.24
C GLY A 2 12.47 -8.15 -2.49
N TRP A 3 12.52 -6.90 -2.01
CA TRP A 3 11.39 -6.34 -1.24
C TRP A 3 10.10 -6.18 -2.07
N LYS A 4 10.22 -5.89 -3.38
CA LYS A 4 9.05 -5.78 -4.28
C LYS A 4 8.32 -7.12 -4.39
N GLN A 5 9.09 -8.20 -4.57
CA GLN A 5 8.56 -9.56 -4.63
C GLN A 5 7.94 -9.98 -3.28
N HIS A 6 8.58 -9.62 -2.17
CA HIS A 6 8.03 -9.88 -0.83
C HIS A 6 6.69 -9.18 -0.64
N ARG A 7 6.58 -7.90 -0.99
CA ARG A 7 5.30 -7.18 -0.89
C ARG A 7 4.24 -7.79 -1.80
N GLN A 8 4.59 -8.11 -3.03
CA GLN A 8 3.67 -8.75 -3.96
C GLN A 8 3.13 -10.08 -3.39
N ALA A 9 3.99 -10.91 -2.83
CA ALA A 9 3.58 -12.16 -2.18
C ALA A 9 2.68 -11.92 -0.95
N VAL A 10 2.92 -10.87 -0.16
CA VAL A 10 2.02 -10.49 0.95
C VAL A 10 0.65 -10.05 0.42
N LEU A 11 0.60 -9.27 -0.66
CA LEU A 11 -0.67 -8.84 -1.27
C LEU A 11 -1.45 -10.02 -1.87
N GLU A 12 -0.77 -11.01 -2.45
CA GLU A 12 -1.39 -12.26 -2.91
C GLU A 12 -1.98 -13.06 -1.75
N CYS A 13 -1.24 -13.22 -0.64
CA CYS A 13 -1.78 -13.88 0.56
C CYS A 13 -2.97 -13.13 1.16
N LEU A 14 -2.94 -11.80 1.11
CA LEU A 14 -4.05 -10.96 1.56
C LEU A 14 -5.27 -11.11 0.66
N ASP A 15 -5.06 -11.24 -0.65
CA ASP A 15 -6.11 -11.49 -1.64
C ASP A 15 -6.81 -12.83 -1.40
N ASP A 16 -6.04 -13.88 -1.15
CA ASP A 16 -6.55 -15.20 -0.78
C ASP A 16 -7.35 -15.16 0.53
N LEU A 17 -6.84 -14.46 1.55
CA LEU A 17 -7.56 -14.26 2.81
C LEU A 17 -8.89 -13.55 2.59
N LEU A 18 -8.90 -12.43 1.86
CA LEU A 18 -10.13 -11.70 1.58
C LEU A 18 -11.12 -12.54 0.78
N GLN A 19 -10.64 -13.39 -0.13
CA GLN A 19 -11.49 -14.33 -0.86
C GLN A 19 -12.16 -15.33 0.08
N GLU A 20 -11.38 -15.96 0.96
CA GLU A 20 -11.86 -16.93 1.95
C GLU A 20 -12.93 -16.32 2.86
N LEU A 21 -12.78 -15.04 3.22
CA LEU A 21 -13.76 -14.33 4.06
C LEU A 21 -15.06 -13.96 3.34
N THR A 22 -15.03 -13.88 2.01
CA THR A 22 -16.21 -13.51 1.19
C THR A 22 -16.95 -14.72 0.60
N ALA A 23 -16.31 -15.89 0.57
CA ALA A 23 -16.91 -17.09 -0.01
C ALA A 23 -17.86 -17.76 1.00
N ASP A 24 -19.17 -17.74 0.72
CA ASP A 24 -20.23 -18.42 1.50
C ASP A 24 -20.13 -19.97 1.47
N THR A 25 -19.17 -20.54 0.75
CA THR A 25 -18.94 -21.99 0.70
C THR A 25 -17.45 -22.32 0.83
N PRO A 26 -17.09 -23.36 1.62
CA PRO A 26 -15.72 -23.82 1.70
C PRO A 26 -15.34 -24.47 0.37
N HIS A 27 -14.68 -23.72 -0.50
CA HIS A 27 -14.04 -24.30 -1.67
C HIS A 27 -12.82 -25.10 -1.21
N THR A 28 -12.81 -26.40 -1.53
CA THR A 28 -11.60 -27.20 -1.54
C THR A 28 -10.57 -26.52 -2.44
N HIS A 29 -9.50 -26.01 -1.85
CA HIS A 29 -8.38 -25.43 -2.59
C HIS A 29 -7.78 -26.50 -3.52
N THR A 30 -8.07 -26.39 -4.81
CA THR A 30 -7.29 -27.04 -5.88
C THR A 30 -6.57 -25.95 -6.68
N GLY A 31 -5.25 -25.92 -6.56
CA GLY A 31 -4.32 -25.04 -7.30
C GLY A 31 -3.39 -24.29 -6.35
N ALA A 32 -2.28 -24.86 -5.88
CA ALA A 32 -1.00 -25.01 -6.59
C ALA A 32 -0.40 -23.66 -7.01
N GLY A 33 0.61 -23.19 -6.25
CA GLY A 33 1.35 -21.97 -6.63
C GLY A 33 2.40 -21.50 -5.62
N GLY A 34 3.38 -22.35 -5.27
CA GLY A 34 4.65 -21.90 -4.69
C GLY A 34 4.62 -21.48 -3.21
N GLY A 35 4.80 -22.45 -2.30
CA GLY A 35 5.08 -22.17 -0.88
C GLY A 35 6.43 -21.48 -0.72
N GLY A 36 6.47 -20.16 -0.93
CA GLY A 36 7.59 -19.32 -0.54
C GLY A 36 7.51 -18.99 0.96
N SER A 37 8.65 -18.73 1.58
CA SER A 37 8.75 -18.43 3.03
C SER A 37 7.84 -17.28 3.50
N VAL A 38 7.38 -16.41 2.59
CA VAL A 38 6.48 -15.29 2.91
C VAL A 38 5.06 -15.79 3.22
N CYS A 39 4.52 -16.68 2.39
CA CYS A 39 3.17 -17.22 2.56
C CYS A 39 3.05 -18.04 3.84
N GLU A 40 4.09 -18.82 4.16
CA GLU A 40 4.16 -19.58 5.43
C GLU A 40 4.14 -18.64 6.64
N ARG A 41 4.97 -17.58 6.64
CA ARG A 41 4.94 -16.56 7.72
C ARG A 41 3.59 -15.87 7.82
N PHE A 42 2.94 -15.59 6.68
CA PHE A 42 1.60 -14.98 6.67
C PHE A 42 0.56 -15.91 7.30
N LYS A 43 0.58 -17.22 6.98
CA LYS A 43 -0.32 -18.21 7.59
C LYS A 43 -0.13 -18.30 9.10
N VAL A 44 1.12 -18.38 9.56
CA VAL A 44 1.44 -18.36 11.00
C VAL A 44 0.90 -17.10 11.66
N ALA A 45 1.14 -15.92 11.08
CA ALA A 45 0.62 -14.66 11.62
C ALA A 45 -0.92 -14.60 11.64
N LYS A 46 -1.59 -15.14 10.61
CA LYS A 46 -3.06 -15.25 10.55
C LYS A 46 -3.60 -16.12 11.68
N GLU A 47 -2.94 -17.25 11.97
CA GLU A 47 -3.29 -18.18 13.04
C GLU A 47 -3.06 -17.56 14.44
N GLU A 48 -1.90 -16.92 14.64
CA GLU A 48 -1.56 -16.22 15.90
C GLU A 48 -2.54 -15.08 16.22
N GLN A 49 -3.01 -14.37 15.19
CA GLN A 49 -4.02 -13.32 15.33
C GLN A 49 -5.46 -13.86 15.44
N GLN A 50 -5.64 -15.19 15.36
CA GLN A 50 -6.93 -15.86 15.54
C GLN A 50 -8.05 -15.30 14.64
N ILE A 51 -7.70 -14.81 13.44
CA ILE A 51 -8.60 -14.03 12.58
C ILE A 51 -9.89 -14.81 12.27
N LEU A 52 -9.77 -16.08 11.87
CA LEU A 52 -10.93 -16.89 11.49
C LEU A 52 -11.81 -17.26 12.69
N SER A 53 -11.22 -17.67 13.81
CA SER A 53 -11.99 -18.00 15.02
C SER A 53 -12.72 -16.76 15.56
N VAL A 54 -12.10 -15.58 15.47
CA VAL A 54 -12.72 -14.29 15.82
C VAL A 54 -13.74 -13.84 14.77
N LEU A 55 -13.87 -14.48 13.61
CA LEU A 55 -14.96 -14.16 12.67
C LEU A 55 -16.10 -15.18 12.71
N GLN A 56 -15.80 -16.42 13.10
CA GLN A 56 -16.76 -17.52 13.19
C GLN A 56 -17.54 -17.57 14.51
N ASP A 57 -17.14 -16.84 15.55
CA ASP A 57 -17.91 -16.77 16.78
C ASP A 57 -19.17 -15.90 16.59
N THR A 58 -20.28 -16.61 16.40
CA THR A 58 -21.62 -16.10 16.04
C THR A 58 -22.37 -15.43 17.18
N HIS A 59 -21.81 -15.37 18.40
CA HIS A 59 -22.54 -14.86 19.57
C HIS A 59 -22.67 -13.32 19.62
N SER A 60 -22.03 -12.57 18.72
CA SER A 60 -21.94 -11.10 18.83
C SER A 60 -22.13 -10.35 17.49
N GLY A 61 -23.30 -10.44 16.86
CA GLY A 61 -23.70 -9.55 15.74
C GLY A 61 -22.76 -9.53 14.52
N PRO A 62 -22.97 -8.63 13.54
CA PRO A 62 -22.10 -8.51 12.37
C PRO A 62 -20.73 -7.96 12.78
N ARG A 63 -19.67 -8.78 12.63
CA ARG A 63 -18.29 -8.41 12.94
C ARG A 63 -17.66 -7.61 11.80
N ARG A 64 -16.99 -6.51 12.14
CA ARG A 64 -16.20 -5.69 11.21
C ARG A 64 -14.72 -6.06 11.36
N LEU A 65 -14.08 -6.48 10.27
CA LEU A 65 -12.64 -6.72 10.23
C LEU A 65 -11.94 -5.49 9.66
N ALA A 66 -10.94 -4.97 10.38
CA ALA A 66 -10.03 -3.95 9.87
C ALA A 66 -8.64 -4.57 9.67
N LEU A 67 -8.09 -4.43 8.47
CA LEU A 67 -6.76 -4.92 8.12
C LEU A 67 -5.81 -3.71 8.08
N LEU A 68 -4.83 -3.68 9.00
CA LEU A 68 -3.81 -2.65 9.03
C LEU A 68 -2.57 -3.13 8.28
N LEU A 69 -2.24 -2.43 7.19
CA LEU A 69 -1.02 -2.68 6.43
C LEU A 69 0.03 -1.67 6.90
N ASP A 70 1.00 -2.14 7.69
CA ASP A 70 2.11 -1.33 8.17
C ASP A 70 3.32 -1.44 7.22
N ASP A 71 3.44 -0.47 6.31
CA ASP A 71 4.55 -0.31 5.39
C ASP A 71 4.76 1.20 5.14
N ASN A 72 5.93 1.58 4.62
CA ASN A 72 6.24 2.99 4.33
C ASN A 72 5.37 3.57 3.20
N PHE A 73 4.87 2.73 2.29
CA PHE A 73 3.98 3.11 1.18
C PHE A 73 4.39 4.40 0.45
N TYR A 74 5.69 4.57 0.22
CA TYR A 74 6.23 5.87 -0.12
C TYR A 74 5.92 6.33 -1.56
N TYR A 75 5.60 5.40 -2.48
CA TYR A 75 5.10 5.72 -3.81
C TYR A 75 3.59 5.54 -3.92
N HIS A 76 2.95 6.41 -4.71
CA HIS A 76 1.52 6.32 -5.05
C HIS A 76 1.16 4.94 -5.63
N SER A 77 2.04 4.36 -6.45
CA SER A 77 1.82 3.05 -7.09
C SER A 77 1.71 1.91 -6.07
N MET A 78 2.40 2.01 -4.93
CA MET A 78 2.31 1.01 -3.86
C MET A 78 0.94 1.04 -3.19
N ARG A 79 0.43 2.26 -2.94
CA ARG A 79 -0.89 2.46 -2.33
C ARG A 79 -2.01 2.10 -3.30
N TYR A 80 -1.81 2.41 -4.59
CA TYR A 80 -2.78 2.08 -5.64
C TYR A 80 -3.00 0.57 -5.76
N GLN A 81 -1.95 -0.25 -5.63
CA GLN A 81 -2.09 -1.72 -5.61
C GLN A 81 -3.01 -2.20 -4.48
N VAL A 82 -2.91 -1.61 -3.29
CA VAL A 82 -3.79 -1.92 -2.16
C VAL A 82 -5.22 -1.43 -2.43
N PHE A 83 -5.38 -0.22 -2.97
CA PHE A 83 -6.68 0.30 -3.38
C PHE A 83 -7.38 -0.61 -4.40
N GLN A 84 -6.64 -1.10 -5.40
CA GLN A 84 -7.14 -2.04 -6.40
C GLN A 84 -7.56 -3.37 -5.79
N LEU A 85 -6.76 -3.91 -4.87
CA LEU A 85 -7.12 -5.12 -4.12
C LEU A 85 -8.41 -4.92 -3.32
N ALA A 86 -8.50 -3.82 -2.55
CA ALA A 86 -9.70 -3.49 -1.80
C ALA A 86 -10.93 -3.35 -2.71
N ARG A 87 -10.78 -2.69 -3.85
CA ARG A 87 -11.85 -2.55 -4.86
C ARG A 87 -12.29 -3.89 -5.44
N ARG A 88 -11.36 -4.76 -5.79
CA ARG A 88 -11.66 -6.11 -6.32
C ARG A 88 -12.43 -6.97 -5.32
N ARG A 89 -12.18 -6.78 -4.03
CA ARG A 89 -12.81 -7.52 -2.92
C ARG A 89 -13.99 -6.80 -2.28
N SER A 90 -14.47 -5.72 -2.89
CA SER A 90 -15.56 -4.91 -2.35
C SER A 90 -15.33 -4.46 -0.90
N ALA A 91 -14.08 -4.16 -0.56
CA ALA A 91 -13.66 -3.74 0.77
C ALA A 91 -13.57 -2.22 0.88
N GLY A 92 -13.76 -1.72 2.10
CA GLY A 92 -13.43 -0.34 2.45
C GLY A 92 -11.93 -0.07 2.32
N PHE A 93 -11.57 1.15 1.95
CA PHE A 93 -10.17 1.60 1.86
C PHE A 93 -10.02 3.01 2.44
N CYS A 94 -9.00 3.17 3.28
CA CYS A 94 -8.53 4.47 3.76
C CYS A 94 -7.01 4.45 3.95
N GLN A 95 -6.43 5.64 4.01
CA GLN A 95 -4.98 5.84 4.17
C GLN A 95 -4.72 6.70 5.41
N LEU A 96 -3.73 6.31 6.20
CA LEU A 96 -3.18 7.11 7.29
C LEU A 96 -1.79 7.58 6.88
N TYR A 97 -1.63 8.88 6.66
CA TYR A 97 -0.34 9.49 6.38
C TYR A 97 0.25 10.10 7.65
N LEU A 98 1.28 9.45 8.18
CA LEU A 98 2.01 9.92 9.36
C LEU A 98 3.07 10.92 8.92
N ARG A 99 2.73 12.21 8.92
CA ARG A 99 3.67 13.28 8.58
C ARG A 99 4.65 13.47 9.74
N CYS A 100 5.94 13.48 9.43
CA CYS A 100 7.00 13.76 10.41
C CYS A 100 8.12 14.55 9.71
N PRO A 101 8.58 15.67 10.29
CA PRO A 101 9.74 16.40 9.76
C PRO A 101 11.01 15.55 9.73
N LEU A 102 11.88 15.79 8.74
CA LEU A 102 13.08 15.00 8.49
C LEU A 102 14.02 15.01 9.70
N GLU A 103 14.21 16.16 10.33
CA GLU A 103 15.05 16.32 11.50
C GLU A 103 14.58 15.45 12.68
N VAL A 104 13.27 15.33 12.86
CA VAL A 104 12.67 14.46 13.88
C VAL A 104 12.83 12.99 13.52
N CYS A 105 12.63 12.63 12.24
CA CYS A 105 12.87 11.28 11.73
C CYS A 105 14.33 10.84 11.97
N LEU A 106 15.31 11.70 11.67
CA LEU A 106 16.73 11.43 11.88
C LEU A 106 17.05 11.27 13.38
N HIS A 107 16.50 12.15 14.22
CA HIS A 107 16.68 12.02 15.66
C HIS A 107 16.12 10.68 16.19
N ARG A 108 14.88 10.34 15.84
CA ARG A 108 14.25 9.05 16.20
C ARG A 108 15.01 7.85 15.63
N ASN A 109 15.55 7.97 14.42
CA ASN A 109 16.35 6.93 13.79
C ASN A 109 17.61 6.62 14.60
N ARG A 110 18.33 7.65 15.07
CA ARG A 110 19.58 7.48 15.82
C ARG A 110 19.41 6.82 17.19
N VAL A 111 18.23 6.94 17.81
CA VAL A 111 17.95 6.37 19.14
C VAL A 111 17.23 5.02 19.11
N ARG A 112 16.86 4.52 17.92
CA ARG A 112 16.16 3.22 17.80
C ARG A 112 17.15 2.06 17.94
N GLY A 113 16.67 0.88 18.34
CA GLY A 113 17.54 -0.28 18.59
C GLY A 113 18.35 -0.77 17.38
N GLN A 114 17.84 -0.57 16.15
CA GLN A 114 18.51 -0.95 14.90
C GLN A 114 18.46 0.20 13.88
N PRO A 115 19.30 1.25 13.99
CA PRO A 115 19.30 2.40 13.09
C PRO A 115 19.60 2.00 11.64
N VAL A 116 19.04 2.74 10.67
CA VAL A 116 19.52 2.73 9.27
C VAL A 116 20.41 3.94 9.06
N SER A 117 21.15 3.99 7.95
CA SER A 117 21.90 5.20 7.60
C SER A 117 20.98 6.41 7.47
N ASP A 118 21.44 7.56 7.95
CA ASP A 118 20.75 8.85 7.82
C ASP A 118 20.52 9.21 6.33
N ASP A 119 21.39 8.77 5.43
CA ASP A 119 21.23 8.93 3.99
C ASP A 119 19.98 8.22 3.47
N VAL A 120 19.67 7.04 4.03
CA VAL A 120 18.47 6.28 3.65
C VAL A 120 17.21 7.03 4.05
N ILE A 121 17.17 7.59 5.26
CA ILE A 121 16.02 8.37 5.74
C ILE A 121 15.86 9.66 4.91
N THR A 122 16.96 10.32 4.60
CA THR A 122 16.97 11.55 3.80
C THR A 122 16.47 11.28 2.38
N GLU A 123 16.97 10.22 1.75
CA GLU A 123 16.54 9.84 0.40
C GLU A 123 15.07 9.40 0.37
N MET A 124 14.60 8.69 1.41
CA MET A 124 13.19 8.33 1.55
C MET A 124 12.31 9.57 1.69
N ALA A 125 12.71 10.57 2.47
CA ALA A 125 11.97 11.82 2.63
C ALA A 125 11.87 12.59 1.31
N ASN A 126 12.96 12.64 0.53
CA ASN A 126 12.98 13.30 -0.78
C ASN A 126 12.08 12.62 -1.82
N ARG A 127 11.89 11.29 -1.71
CA ARG A 127 11.08 10.49 -2.64
C ARG A 127 9.66 10.25 -2.17
N MET A 128 9.30 10.65 -0.95
CA MET A 128 7.98 10.42 -0.39
C MET A 128 6.92 11.15 -1.22
N GLU A 129 5.94 10.41 -1.71
CA GLU A 129 4.79 10.94 -2.44
C GLU A 129 3.58 10.94 -1.50
N PRO A 130 3.31 12.03 -0.76
CA PRO A 130 2.18 12.08 0.17
C PRO A 130 0.85 11.86 -0.58
N PRO A 131 -0.19 11.29 0.07
CA PRO A 131 -1.51 11.18 -0.53
C PRO A 131 -2.03 12.54 -1.01
N ASN A 132 -2.59 12.58 -2.22
CA ASN A 132 -3.07 13.80 -2.84
C ASN A 132 -4.39 13.54 -3.54
N SER A 133 -5.50 13.82 -2.86
CA SER A 133 -6.86 13.60 -3.37
C SER A 133 -7.22 14.49 -4.57
N GLU A 134 -6.56 15.62 -4.75
CA GLU A 134 -6.79 16.52 -5.89
C GLU A 134 -6.24 15.92 -7.18
N LYS A 135 -5.04 15.32 -7.12
CA LYS A 135 -4.40 14.63 -8.26
C LYS A 135 -4.94 13.23 -8.46
N ASN A 136 -5.22 12.54 -7.35
CA ASN A 136 -5.64 11.15 -7.30
C ASN A 136 -6.96 11.03 -6.54
N PRO A 137 -8.12 11.14 -7.21
CA PRO A 137 -9.42 11.08 -6.53
C PRO A 137 -9.67 9.80 -5.71
N TRP A 138 -8.96 8.70 -6.03
CA TRP A 138 -9.01 7.44 -5.28
C TRP A 138 -8.35 7.54 -3.89
N GLU A 139 -7.51 8.56 -3.65
CA GLU A 139 -6.90 8.87 -2.36
C GLU A 139 -7.78 9.75 -1.46
N LYS A 140 -9.05 10.00 -1.82
CA LYS A 140 -9.96 10.87 -1.05
C LYS A 140 -10.14 10.47 0.42
N ASN A 141 -10.04 9.18 0.74
CA ASN A 141 -10.18 8.67 2.11
C ASN A 141 -8.82 8.64 2.81
N SER A 142 -8.13 9.78 2.87
CA SER A 142 -6.83 9.90 3.53
C SER A 142 -6.90 10.86 4.70
N VAL A 143 -6.30 10.48 5.83
CA VAL A 143 -6.07 11.36 6.97
C VAL A 143 -4.58 11.59 7.14
N THR A 144 -4.18 12.85 7.36
CA THR A 144 -2.78 13.20 7.65
C THR A 144 -2.67 13.55 9.12
N VAL A 145 -1.80 12.82 9.84
CA VAL A 145 -1.52 13.05 11.25
C VAL A 145 -0.09 13.57 11.38
N ASP A 146 0.06 14.74 12.01
CA ASP A 146 1.39 15.25 12.37
C ASP A 146 1.89 14.50 13.62
N THR A 147 2.97 13.76 13.43
CA THR A 147 3.61 12.95 14.48
C THR A 147 4.86 13.61 15.05
N THR A 148 5.09 14.89 14.79
CA THR A 148 6.18 15.67 15.41
C THR A 148 6.11 15.60 16.93
N HIS A 149 4.90 15.75 17.46
CA HIS A 149 4.58 15.67 18.89
C HIS A 149 3.76 14.42 19.21
N THR A 150 3.35 14.30 20.47
CA THR A 150 2.51 13.20 20.95
C THR A 150 1.17 13.17 20.21
N VAL A 151 0.76 11.99 19.76
CA VAL A 151 -0.56 11.77 19.17
C VAL A 151 -1.63 12.06 20.22
N THR A 152 -2.48 13.04 19.93
CA THR A 152 -3.59 13.45 20.81
C THR A 152 -4.84 12.61 20.57
N HIS A 153 -5.79 12.70 21.51
CA HIS A 153 -7.11 12.07 21.38
C HIS A 153 -7.84 12.50 20.10
N THR A 154 -7.69 13.75 19.67
CA THR A 154 -8.30 14.27 18.43
C THR A 154 -7.83 13.51 17.20
N HIS A 155 -6.52 13.24 17.08
CA HIS A 155 -5.98 12.45 15.96
C HIS A 155 -6.54 11.02 15.94
N ILE A 156 -6.73 10.41 17.12
CA ILE A 156 -7.34 9.08 17.23
C ILE A 156 -8.80 9.13 16.75
N GLN A 157 -9.54 10.19 17.09
CA GLN A 157 -10.93 10.36 16.63
C GLN A 157 -11.01 10.52 15.11
N GLU A 158 -10.13 11.33 14.51
CA GLU A 158 -10.06 11.48 13.05
C GLU A 158 -9.74 10.15 12.35
N LEU A 159 -8.82 9.36 12.92
CA LEU A 159 -8.49 8.02 12.45
C LEU A 159 -9.70 7.08 12.52
N LEU A 160 -10.40 7.04 13.66
CA LEU A 160 -11.58 6.19 13.82
C LEU A 160 -12.71 6.62 12.88
N GLN A 161 -12.85 7.92 12.61
CA GLN A 161 -13.83 8.44 11.67
C GLN A 161 -13.52 8.00 10.24
N VAL A 162 -12.26 8.09 9.79
CA VAL A 162 -11.91 7.65 8.43
C VAL A 162 -12.06 6.14 8.26
N ILE A 163 -11.72 5.35 9.29
CA ILE A 163 -11.92 3.89 9.29
C ILE A 163 -13.41 3.57 9.22
N SER A 164 -14.24 4.22 10.04
CA SER A 164 -15.69 3.99 10.06
C SER A 164 -16.32 4.34 8.71
N SER A 165 -15.94 5.47 8.13
CA SER A 165 -16.37 5.89 6.80
C SER A 165 -15.97 4.89 5.72
N ALA A 166 -14.74 4.36 5.76
CA ALA A 166 -14.29 3.35 4.81
C ALA A 166 -15.08 2.04 4.93
N VAL A 167 -15.38 1.59 6.15
CA VAL A 167 -16.17 0.37 6.38
C VAL A 167 -17.62 0.53 5.90
N GLU A 168 -18.21 1.71 6.05
CA GLU A 168 -19.59 1.99 5.62
C GLU A 168 -19.71 2.23 4.11
N ASN A 169 -18.61 2.56 3.44
CA ASN A 169 -18.56 2.87 2.02
C ASN A 169 -17.55 1.96 1.30
N PRO A 170 -17.82 0.64 1.21
CA PRO A 170 -16.97 -0.28 0.47
C PRO A 170 -16.83 0.15 -0.99
N LEU A 171 -15.66 -0.10 -1.57
CA LEU A 171 -15.38 0.23 -2.96
C LEU A 171 -16.14 -0.72 -3.89
N SER A 172 -16.78 -0.21 -4.94
CA SER A 172 -17.44 -1.07 -5.92
C SER A 172 -16.44 -1.63 -6.94
N PRO A 173 -16.48 -2.94 -7.25
CA PRO A 173 -15.75 -3.48 -8.39
C PRO A 173 -16.41 -2.98 -9.68
N VAL A 174 -15.87 -1.92 -10.27
CA VAL A 174 -16.31 -1.47 -11.60
C VAL A 174 -15.64 -2.35 -12.66
N GLN A 175 -16.41 -2.86 -13.62
CA GLN A 175 -15.86 -3.34 -14.89
C GLN A 175 -15.37 -2.11 -15.67
N ASP A 176 -14.12 -1.68 -15.53
CA ASP A 176 -13.62 -0.53 -16.29
C ASP A 176 -12.17 -0.69 -16.75
N ASP A 177 -11.97 -0.41 -18.05
CA ASP A 177 -10.69 -0.39 -18.80
C ASP A 177 -9.64 0.59 -18.21
N SER A 178 -9.99 1.33 -17.16
CA SER A 178 -9.08 2.21 -16.40
C SER A 178 -7.93 1.44 -15.75
N GLU A 179 -8.17 0.21 -15.28
CA GLU A 179 -7.12 -0.66 -14.73
C GLU A 179 -6.11 -1.05 -15.79
N GLN A 180 -6.61 -1.41 -16.98
CA GLN A 180 -5.79 -1.75 -18.13
C GLN A 180 -5.01 -0.53 -18.63
N ARG A 181 -5.65 0.64 -18.73
CA ARG A 181 -4.99 1.91 -19.13
C ARG A 181 -3.92 2.38 -18.15
N GLU A 182 -4.13 2.25 -16.84
CA GLU A 182 -3.16 2.69 -15.85
C GLU A 182 -2.03 1.65 -15.68
N ALA A 183 -2.34 0.36 -15.71
CA ALA A 183 -1.34 -0.69 -15.79
C ALA A 183 -0.49 -0.55 -17.06
N ASP A 184 -1.11 -0.23 -18.20
CA ASP A 184 -0.40 0.00 -19.46
C ASP A 184 0.38 1.32 -19.44
N ARG A 185 -0.08 2.38 -18.77
CA ARG A 185 0.74 3.59 -18.51
C ARG A 185 1.95 3.29 -17.65
N GLN A 186 1.79 2.53 -16.57
CA GLN A 186 2.88 2.15 -15.67
C GLN A 186 3.89 1.20 -16.35
N ARG A 187 3.41 0.28 -17.19
CA ARG A 187 4.24 -0.58 -18.04
C ARG A 187 4.96 0.21 -19.13
N CYS A 188 4.29 1.17 -19.77
CA CYS A 188 4.89 2.08 -20.75
C CYS A 188 5.96 2.97 -20.12
N ALA A 189 5.71 3.52 -18.93
CA ALA A 189 6.70 4.29 -18.17
C ALA A 189 7.93 3.44 -17.81
N CYS A 190 7.77 2.13 -17.63
CA CYS A 190 8.82 1.25 -17.12
C CYS A 190 9.67 0.50 -18.16
N SER A 191 9.32 0.40 -19.45
CA SER A 191 10.03 -0.56 -20.34
C SER A 191 10.82 0.05 -21.50
N VAL A 192 10.19 0.73 -22.47
CA VAL A 192 10.87 1.14 -23.74
C VAL A 192 10.82 2.65 -24.00
N LEU A 193 9.74 3.34 -23.62
CA LEU A 193 9.61 4.80 -23.77
C LEU A 193 10.65 5.57 -22.95
N HIS A 194 10.97 5.11 -21.73
CA HIS A 194 12.06 5.68 -20.93
C HIS A 194 13.42 5.50 -21.59
N GLN A 195 13.66 4.35 -22.23
CA GLN A 195 14.93 4.07 -22.91
C GLN A 195 15.10 4.93 -24.16
N VAL A 196 14.05 5.10 -24.97
CA VAL A 196 14.07 5.97 -26.14
C VAL A 196 14.15 7.45 -25.74
N ASP A 197 13.45 7.91 -24.69
CA ASP A 197 13.59 9.27 -24.15
C ASP A 197 15.03 9.55 -23.68
N GLN A 198 15.67 8.62 -22.96
CA GLN A 198 17.06 8.75 -22.56
C GLN A 198 18.06 8.77 -23.74
N VAL A 199 17.75 8.08 -24.84
CA VAL A 199 18.60 8.07 -26.04
C VAL A 199 18.44 9.38 -26.81
N CYS A 200 17.21 9.85 -27.00
CA CYS A 200 16.94 11.13 -27.67
C CYS A 200 17.55 12.32 -26.91
N ARG A 201 17.43 12.37 -25.57
CA ARG A 201 18.07 13.42 -24.76
C ARG A 201 19.59 13.41 -24.91
N ARG A 202 20.21 12.22 -24.91
CA ARG A 202 21.66 12.08 -25.12
C ARG A 202 22.11 12.61 -26.47
N LEU A 203 21.40 12.28 -27.55
CA LEU A 203 21.75 12.72 -28.90
C LEU A 203 21.59 14.24 -29.08
N VAL A 204 20.54 14.83 -28.50
CA VAL A 204 20.34 16.29 -28.51
C VAL A 204 21.43 17.00 -27.70
N SER A 205 21.78 16.50 -26.51
CA SER A 205 22.86 17.08 -25.70
C SER A 205 24.22 16.98 -26.41
N GLN A 206 24.50 15.86 -27.09
CA GLN A 206 25.71 15.72 -27.91
C GLN A 206 25.73 16.72 -29.07
N ALA A 207 24.63 16.85 -29.82
CA ALA A 207 24.50 17.82 -30.91
C ALA A 207 24.72 19.27 -30.43
N MET A 208 24.20 19.62 -29.25
CA MET A 208 24.40 20.95 -28.64
C MET A 208 25.85 21.21 -28.21
N LEU A 209 26.59 20.18 -27.79
CA LEU A 209 28.02 20.31 -27.44
C LEU A 209 28.93 20.46 -28.66
N THR A 210 28.58 19.80 -29.77
CA THR A 210 29.31 19.91 -31.05
C THR A 210 28.96 21.16 -31.85
N ALA A 211 27.93 21.91 -31.43
CA ALA A 211 27.50 23.17 -32.06
C ALA A 211 28.12 24.43 -31.42
N ARG A 212 29.19 24.26 -30.62
CA ARG A 212 30.05 25.33 -30.09
C ARG A 212 31.42 25.28 -30.76
#